data_AF-A0A4Q3UZ52-F1
#
_entry.id   AF-A0A4Q3UZ52-F1
#
_cell.length_a   1.000
_cell.length_b   1.000
_cell.length_c   1.000
_cell.angle_alpha   90.00
_cell.angle_beta   90.00
_cell.angle_gamma   90.00
#
_symmetry.space_group_name_H-M   'P 1'
#
loop_
_entity.id
_entity.type
_entity.pdbx_description
1 polymer ?
#
loop_
_entity_poly.entity_id
_entity_poly.type
_entity_poly.pdbx_seq_one_letter_code
_entity_poly.pdbx_strand_id
1 'polypeptide(L)'
;LEAFGQRHLAQGQVPLTECLKDTVARVLPFWNEAIGPAIRSGRRVVVAAHGNSIRALVKYLDDIADDAIVGLNIPNGIPLVYELDANLKPIRHYYLGDAEAIAKAAAAVAAQGSQGK
;
A
#
# COMPACT_ATOMS: atom_id res chain seq x y z
N LEU A 1 7.78 3.34 -19.28
CA LEU A 1 7.86 2.55 -18.03
C LEU A 1 9.34 2.27 -17.79
N GLU A 2 10.01 3.06 -16.94
CA GLU A 2 11.33 2.66 -16.45
C GLU A 2 11.12 1.48 -15.52
N ALA A 3 11.64 0.31 -15.88
CA ALA A 3 11.68 -0.83 -14.98
C ALA A 3 12.60 -0.46 -13.82
N PHE A 4 12.05 -0.28 -12.62
CA PHE A 4 12.85 -0.26 -11.40
C PHE A 4 13.68 -1.56 -11.40
N GLY A 5 15.00 -1.41 -11.48
CA GLY A 5 15.95 -2.46 -11.82
C GLY A 5 15.61 -3.81 -11.18
N GLN A 6 15.59 -4.85 -12.01
CA GLN A 6 15.29 -6.20 -11.58
C GLN A 6 16.35 -6.63 -10.55
N ARG A 7 15.97 -6.61 -9.26
CA ARG A 7 16.87 -7.01 -8.18
C ARG A 7 17.02 -8.51 -8.20
N HIS A 8 18.23 -8.99 -8.45
CA HIS A 8 18.59 -10.38 -8.21
C HIS A 8 18.61 -10.60 -6.69
N LEU A 9 17.69 -11.43 -6.20
CA LEU A 9 17.65 -11.83 -4.80
C LEU A 9 18.57 -13.03 -4.61
N ALA A 10 19.43 -12.96 -3.60
CA ALA A 10 20.24 -14.09 -3.16
C ALA A 10 19.36 -15.17 -2.53
N GLN A 11 19.87 -16.40 -2.53
CA GLN A 11 19.22 -17.53 -1.85
C GLN A 11 19.01 -17.18 -0.36
N GLY A 12 17.77 -17.35 0.12
CA GLY A 12 17.38 -17.00 1.50
C GLY A 12 16.81 -15.59 1.70
N GLN A 13 16.81 -14.72 0.68
CA GLN A 13 16.20 -13.39 0.79
C GLN A 13 14.68 -13.38 0.51
N VAL A 14 14.14 -14.46 -0.05
CA VAL A 14 12.69 -14.63 -0.23
C VAL A 14 12.11 -15.22 1.07
N PRO A 15 11.19 -14.52 1.74
CA PRO A 15 10.58 -15.04 2.96
C PRO A 15 9.73 -16.29 2.65
N LEU A 16 9.76 -17.27 3.56
CA LEU A 16 8.90 -18.46 3.46
C LEU A 16 7.46 -18.17 3.93
N THR A 17 7.32 -17.22 4.84
CA THR A 17 6.05 -16.69 5.35
C THR A 17 6.29 -15.26 5.83
N GLU A 18 5.24 -14.45 5.89
CA GLU A 18 5.31 -13.09 6.40
C GLU A 18 4.05 -12.71 7.17
N CYS A 19 4.23 -11.99 8.27
CA CYS A 19 3.16 -11.21 8.87
C CYS A 19 3.16 -9.78 8.34
N LEU A 20 2.13 -8.98 8.66
CA LEU A 20 2.04 -7.60 8.18
C LEU A 20 3.26 -6.75 8.58
N LYS A 21 3.84 -6.98 9.77
CA LYS A 21 5.06 -6.30 10.20
C LYS A 21 6.24 -6.59 9.27
N ASP A 22 6.41 -7.84 8.86
CA ASP A 22 7.47 -8.24 7.92
C ASP A 22 7.22 -7.61 6.55
N THR A 23 5.96 -7.58 6.10
CA THR A 23 5.57 -6.90 4.86
C THR A 23 5.92 -5.41 4.90
N VAL A 24 5.64 -4.72 6.01
CA VAL A 24 6.04 -3.31 6.20
C VAL A 24 7.56 -3.15 6.07
N ALA A 25 8.32 -3.98 6.80
CA ALA A 25 9.78 -3.92 6.76
C ALA A 25 10.36 -4.12 5.35
N ARG A 26 9.71 -4.93 4.50
CA ARG A 26 10.12 -5.14 3.09
C ARG A 26 9.65 -4.03 2.13
N VAL A 27 8.50 -3.43 2.39
CA VAL A 27 7.91 -2.39 1.51
C VAL A 27 8.61 -1.03 1.69
N LEU A 28 8.98 -0.66 2.92
CA LEU A 28 9.57 0.66 3.19
C LEU A 28 10.90 0.94 2.46
N PRO A 29 11.83 -0.01 2.31
CA PRO A 29 13.02 0.19 1.48
C PRO A 29 12.65 0.57 0.03
N PHE A 30 11.65 -0.09 -0.56
CA PHE A 30 11.21 0.25 -1.92
C PHE A 30 10.53 1.62 -1.99
N TRP A 31 9.79 2.01 -0.95
CA TRP A 31 9.29 3.38 -0.85
C TRP A 31 10.43 4.41 -0.83
N ASN A 32 11.41 4.23 0.06
CA ASN A 32 12.50 5.18 0.28
C ASN A 32 13.48 5.28 -0.89
N GLU A 33 13.76 4.16 -1.57
CA GLU A 33 14.79 4.07 -2.60
C GLU A 33 14.25 4.30 -4.01
N ALA A 34 12.95 4.09 -4.24
CA ALA A 34 12.35 4.11 -5.57
C ALA A 34 11.15 5.05 -5.68
N ILE A 35 10.07 4.80 -4.92
CA ILE A 35 8.80 5.54 -5.08
C ILE A 35 8.96 7.01 -4.65
N GLY A 36 9.46 7.24 -3.44
CA GLY A 36 9.66 8.58 -2.88
C GLY A 36 10.56 9.47 -3.75
N PRO A 37 11.76 9.00 -4.16
CA PRO A 37 12.61 9.72 -5.09
C PRO A 37 11.94 10.02 -6.44
N ALA A 38 11.16 9.08 -6.99
CA ALA A 38 10.41 9.32 -8.23
C ALA A 38 9.35 10.42 -8.09
N ILE A 39 8.63 10.46 -6.96
CA ILE A 39 7.65 11.52 -6.68
C ILE A 39 8.36 12.87 -6.54
N ARG A 40 9.46 12.92 -5.77
CA ARG A 40 10.28 14.14 -5.59
C ARG A 40 10.87 14.67 -6.91
N SER A 41 11.13 13.78 -7.87
CA SER A 41 11.58 14.18 -9.22
C SER A 41 10.44 14.67 -10.12
N GLY A 42 9.25 14.91 -9.57
CA GLY A 42 8.07 15.40 -10.30
C GLY A 42 7.31 14.32 -11.08
N ARG A 43 7.62 13.04 -10.90
CA ARG A 43 6.90 11.96 -11.60
C ARG A 43 5.58 11.65 -10.90
N ARG A 44 4.53 11.47 -11.69
CA ARG A 44 3.25 10.91 -11.22
C ARG A 44 3.35 9.40 -11.19
N VAL A 45 3.28 8.82 -10.00
CA VAL A 45 3.49 7.38 -9.78
C VAL A 45 2.14 6.67 -9.63
N VAL A 46 2.00 5.53 -10.30
CA VAL A 46 0.90 4.58 -10.09
C VAL A 46 1.47 3.31 -9.48
N VAL A 47 0.91 2.88 -8.35
CA VAL A 47 1.30 1.64 -7.67
C VAL A 47 0.17 0.62 -7.82
N ALA A 48 0.46 -0.48 -8.51
CA ALA A 48 -0.43 -1.65 -8.57
C ALA A 48 0.18 -2.76 -7.69
N ALA A 49 -0.52 -3.14 -6.64
CA ALA A 49 -0.03 -4.07 -5.62
C ALA A 49 -1.18 -4.87 -4.99
N HIS A 50 -0.89 -5.59 -3.90
CA HIS A 50 -1.84 -6.45 -3.19
C HIS A 50 -2.13 -5.93 -1.77
N GLY A 51 -3.15 -6.51 -1.12
CA GLY A 51 -3.71 -6.04 0.16
C GLY A 51 -2.67 -5.66 1.22
N ASN A 52 -1.81 -6.59 1.66
CA ASN A 52 -0.85 -6.29 2.74
C ASN A 52 0.24 -5.29 2.32
N SER A 53 0.68 -5.30 1.06
CA SER A 53 1.65 -4.32 0.57
C SER A 53 1.06 -2.91 0.48
N ILE A 54 -0.21 -2.77 0.06
CA ILE A 54 -0.90 -1.48 0.08
C ILE A 54 -1.17 -1.04 1.51
N ARG A 55 -1.63 -1.95 2.39
CA ARG A 55 -1.79 -1.64 3.83
C ARG A 55 -0.48 -1.16 4.46
N ALA A 56 0.65 -1.75 4.10
CA ALA A 56 1.96 -1.31 4.57
C ALA A 56 2.29 0.13 4.14
N LEU A 57 1.99 0.51 2.89
CA LEU A 57 2.18 1.87 2.41
C LEU A 57 1.23 2.85 3.10
N VAL A 58 -0.06 2.51 3.22
CA VAL A 58 -1.06 3.35 3.89
C VAL A 58 -0.71 3.55 5.37
N LYS A 59 -0.32 2.47 6.06
CA LYS A 59 0.16 2.52 7.45
C LYS A 59 1.28 3.53 7.62
N TYR A 60 2.26 3.51 6.70
CA TYR A 60 3.42 4.39 6.75
C TYR A 60 3.07 5.85 6.42
N LEU A 61 2.22 6.07 5.42
CA LEU A 61 1.82 7.40 5.00
C LEU A 61 0.97 8.11 6.04
N ASP A 62 -0.02 7.41 6.59
CA ASP A 62 -1.00 7.95 7.53
C ASP A 62 -0.62 7.73 9.01
N ASP A 63 0.60 7.24 9.28
CA ASP A 63 1.13 6.98 10.62
C ASP A 63 0.19 6.13 11.51
N ILE A 64 -0.38 5.07 10.91
CA ILE A 64 -1.38 4.22 11.57
C ILE A 64 -0.69 3.28 12.57
N ALA A 65 -1.18 3.26 13.81
CA ALA A 65 -0.71 2.36 14.86
C ALA A 65 -0.88 0.86 14.51
N ASP A 66 -0.11 -0.01 15.17
CA ASP A 66 -0.08 -1.46 14.91
C ASP A 66 -1.41 -2.16 15.23
N ASP A 67 -2.16 -1.66 16.20
CA ASP A 67 -3.49 -2.16 16.57
C ASP A 67 -4.58 -1.70 15.60
N ALA A 68 -4.51 -0.45 15.14
CA ALA A 68 -5.48 0.15 14.23
C ALA A 68 -5.40 -0.42 12.80
N ILE A 69 -4.21 -0.80 12.32
CA ILE A 69 -4.04 -1.27 10.93
C ILE A 69 -4.78 -2.58 10.64
N VAL A 70 -5.05 -3.40 11.65
CA VAL A 70 -5.78 -4.68 11.50
C VAL A 70 -7.21 -4.45 11.02
N GLY A 71 -7.83 -3.32 11.40
CA GLY A 71 -9.17 -2.93 10.98
C GLY A 71 -9.22 -2.28 9.59
N LEU A 72 -8.08 -1.99 8.96
CA LEU A 72 -8.04 -1.29 7.69
C LEU A 72 -8.40 -2.22 6.52
N ASN A 73 -9.57 -1.97 5.92
CA ASN A 73 -10.03 -2.65 4.73
C ASN A 73 -9.93 -1.74 3.51
N ILE A 74 -9.02 -2.08 2.59
CA ILE A 74 -8.80 -1.35 1.34
C ILE A 74 -9.59 -2.08 0.24
N PRO A 75 -10.55 -1.43 -0.44
CA PRO A 75 -11.34 -2.05 -1.50
C PRO A 75 -10.45 -2.44 -2.69
N ASN A 76 -10.73 -3.60 -3.26
CA ASN A 76 -10.03 -4.08 -4.45
C ASN A 76 -10.53 -3.35 -5.70
N GLY A 77 -9.61 -3.00 -6.62
CA GLY A 77 -9.96 -2.44 -7.93
C GLY A 77 -10.44 -0.99 -7.91
N ILE A 78 -10.43 -0.32 -6.75
CA ILE A 78 -10.76 1.10 -6.61
C ILE A 78 -9.46 1.90 -6.43
N PRO A 79 -9.17 2.90 -7.26
CA PRO A 79 -7.99 3.73 -7.09
C PRO A 79 -8.04 4.56 -5.80
N LEU A 80 -7.03 4.43 -4.94
CA LEU A 80 -6.78 5.29 -3.79
C LEU A 80 -5.75 6.35 -4.17
N VAL A 81 -6.15 7.63 -4.15
CA VAL A 81 -5.29 8.76 -4.49
C VAL A 81 -4.72 9.37 -3.21
N TYR A 82 -3.41 9.60 -3.21
CA TYR A 82 -2.73 10.42 -2.20
C TYR A 82 -2.21 11.70 -2.84
N GLU A 83 -2.53 12.83 -2.22
CA GLU A 83 -1.85 14.09 -2.47
C GLU A 83 -0.82 14.30 -1.36
N LEU A 84 0.43 14.54 -1.75
CA LEU A 84 1.57 14.61 -0.85
C LEU A 84 2.21 15.99 -0.92
N ASP A 85 2.73 16.48 0.20
CA ASP A 85 3.55 17.69 0.25
C ASP A 85 4.99 17.45 -0.25
N ALA A 86 5.82 18.49 -0.23
CA ALA A 86 7.23 18.41 -0.64
C ALA A 86 8.07 17.44 0.20
N ASN A 87 7.63 17.12 1.42
CA ASN A 87 8.27 16.19 2.34
C ASN A 87 7.72 14.76 2.19
N LEU A 88 6.82 14.51 1.23
CA LEU A 88 6.09 13.27 1.02
C LEU A 88 5.12 12.93 2.16
N LYS A 89 4.62 13.94 2.88
CA LYS A 89 3.56 13.78 3.88
C LYS A 89 2.18 13.94 3.23
N PRO A 90 1.21 13.09 3.56
CA PRO A 90 -0.16 13.25 3.06
C PRO A 90 -0.78 14.60 3.42
N ILE A 91 -1.31 15.27 2.41
CA ILE A 91 -2.20 16.42 2.54
C ILE A 91 -3.64 15.91 2.67
N ARG A 92 -4.00 14.95 1.80
CA ARG A 92 -5.28 14.24 1.79
C ARG A 92 -5.18 12.95 0.99
N HIS A 93 -6.11 12.04 1.25
CA HIS A 93 -6.33 10.86 0.41
C HIS A 93 -7.82 10.62 0.19
N TYR A 94 -8.17 10.01 -0.95
CA TYR A 94 -9.56 9.71 -1.30
C TYR A 94 -9.64 8.61 -2.36
N TYR A 95 -10.73 7.86 -2.35
CA TYR A 95 -11.03 6.88 -3.39
C TYR A 95 -11.64 7.57 -4.61
N LEU A 96 -11.25 7.14 -5.81
CA LEU A 96 -11.87 7.57 -7.07
C LEU A 96 -12.99 6.62 -7.46
N GLY A 97 -14.17 7.17 -7.75
CA GLY A 97 -15.30 6.43 -8.30
C GLY A 97 -16.62 6.73 -7.58
N ASP A 98 -17.60 5.89 -7.84
CA ASP A 98 -18.93 5.96 -7.24
C ASP A 98 -18.90 5.51 -5.77
N ALA A 99 -19.55 6.27 -4.88
CA ALA A 99 -19.51 6.05 -3.44
C ALA A 99 -20.16 4.72 -3.02
N GLU A 100 -21.24 4.31 -3.70
CA GLU A 100 -21.93 3.05 -3.41
C GLU A 100 -21.06 1.85 -3.81
N ALA A 101 -20.44 1.92 -4.99
CA ALA A 101 -19.51 0.90 -5.46
C ALA A 101 -18.30 0.76 -4.52
N ILE A 102 -17.75 1.88 -4.04
CA ILE A 102 -16.64 1.89 -3.07
C ILE A 102 -17.05 1.22 -1.76
N ALA A 103 -18.21 1.59 -1.20
CA ALA A 103 -18.72 1.01 0.04
C ALA A 103 -18.95 -0.50 -0.09
N LYS A 104 -19.54 -0.95 -1.20
CA LYS A 104 -19.75 -2.37 -1.48
C LYS A 104 -18.43 -3.13 -1.60
N ALA A 105 -17.45 -2.57 -2.29
CA ALA A 105 -16.12 -3.20 -2.44
C ALA A 105 -15.39 -3.30 -1.09
N ALA A 106 -15.47 -2.27 -0.24
CA ALA A 106 -14.87 -2.27 1.09
C ALA A 106 -15.52 -3.32 2.01
N ALA A 107 -16.86 -3.41 1.98
CA ALA A 107 -17.61 -4.43 2.71
C ALA A 107 -17.26 -5.86 2.26
N ALA A 108 -17.08 -6.07 0.95
CA ALA A 108 -16.67 -7.37 0.41
C ALA A 108 -15.28 -7.80 0.92
N VAL A 109 -14.32 -6.87 1.02
CA VAL A 109 -12.98 -7.15 1.59
C VAL A 109 -13.07 -7.46 3.08
N ALA A 110 -13.88 -6.72 3.84
CA ALA A 110 -14.08 -6.99 5.26
C ALA A 110 -14.67 -8.39 5.50
N ALA A 111 -15.61 -8.82 4.66
CA ALA A 111 -16.24 -10.14 4.76
C ALA A 111 -15.26 -11.30 4.49
N GLN A 112 -14.22 -11.10 3.66
CA GLN A 112 -13.22 -12.15 3.39
C GLN A 112 -12.49 -12.61 4.67
N GLY A 113 -12.29 -11.71 5.65
CA GLY A 113 -11.72 -12.08 6.95
C GLY A 113 -12.63 -12.95 7.82
N SER A 114 -13.93 -13.00 7.53
CA SER A 114 -14.93 -13.76 8.29
C SER A 114 -15.29 -15.12 7.69
N GLN A 115 -14.99 -15.38 6.42
CA GLN A 115 -15.34 -16.63 5.73
C GLN A 115 -14.34 -17.79 5.97
N GLY A 116 -13.36 -17.60 6.86
CA GLY A 116 -12.32 -18.59 7.18
C GLY A 116 -12.44 -19.26 8.55
N LYS A 117 -13.62 -19.27 9.19
CA LYS A 117 -13.87 -20.05 10.42
C LYS A 117 -14.80 -21.21 10.16
#